data_AF-A0A0D1YGN5-F1
#
_entry.id   AF-A0A0D1YGN5-F1
#
_cell.length_a   1.000
_cell.length_b   1.000
_cell.length_c   1.000
_cell.angle_alpha   90.00
_cell.angle_beta   90.00
_cell.angle_gamma   90.00
#
_symmetry.space_group_name_H-M   'P 1'
#
loop_
_entity.id
_entity.type
_entity.pdbx_description
1 polymer ?
#
loop_
_entity_poly.entity_id
_entity_poly.type
_entity_poly.pdbx_seq_one_letter_code
_entity_poly.pdbx_strand_id
1 'polypeptide(L)'
;MSELLANKPLLGPLVALNMWTLTMEALLYKRRIPALAKYNVTFDPETVKKQKAEKLPAFVQWPTDNYNNLLEQPTQFYAVLLGLTLLNIKSKRTVSLAWAYVGLRVFHSLIHVSINYPTPRFALFATSSFALLGLVAEAASKLFF
;
A
#
# COMPACT_ATOMS: atom_id res chain seq x y z
N MET A 1 -25.47 -0.36 0.29
CA MET A 1 -24.27 -0.68 1.10
C MET A 1 -24.56 -1.96 1.85
N SER A 2 -23.65 -2.94 1.89
CA SER A 2 -23.94 -4.20 2.60
C SER A 2 -24.15 -3.95 4.10
N GLU A 3 -25.01 -4.73 4.75
CA GLU A 3 -25.25 -4.62 6.20
C GLU A 3 -23.96 -4.75 7.02
N LEU A 4 -23.02 -5.57 6.53
CA LEU A 4 -21.71 -5.75 7.16
C LEU A 4 -20.88 -4.45 7.16
N LEU A 5 -20.90 -3.67 6.07
CA LEU A 5 -20.22 -2.38 5.99
C LEU A 5 -20.96 -1.29 6.77
N ALA A 6 -22.28 -1.37 6.89
CA ALA A 6 -23.03 -0.48 7.77
C ALA A 6 -22.66 -0.70 9.24
N ASN A 7 -22.45 -1.96 9.65
CA ASN A 7 -22.11 -2.33 11.01
C ASN A 7 -20.62 -2.21 11.35
N LYS A 8 -19.73 -2.47 10.40
CA LYS A 8 -18.27 -2.43 10.56
C LYS A 8 -17.64 -1.61 9.41
N PRO A 9 -17.82 -0.28 9.41
CA PRO A 9 -17.48 0.57 8.25
C PRO A 9 -15.99 0.62 7.93
N LEU A 10 -15.12 0.27 8.87
CA LEU A 10 -13.67 0.22 8.69
C LEU A 10 -13.20 -1.01 7.87
N LEU A 11 -14.04 -2.04 7.70
CA LEU A 11 -13.72 -3.18 6.84
C LEU A 11 -13.61 -2.79 5.36
N GLY A 12 -14.36 -1.75 4.93
CA GLY A 12 -14.31 -1.24 3.56
C GLY A 12 -12.90 -0.75 3.18
N PRO A 13 -12.34 0.24 3.87
CA PRO A 13 -10.97 0.70 3.66
C PRO A 13 -9.91 -0.41 3.77
N LEU A 14 -10.09 -1.35 4.72
CA LEU A 14 -9.18 -2.48 4.92
C LEU A 14 -9.11 -3.38 3.69
N VAL A 15 -10.27 -3.79 3.17
CA VAL A 15 -10.35 -4.66 1.98
C VAL A 15 -9.89 -3.89 0.74
N ALA A 16 -10.27 -2.62 0.61
CA ALA A 16 -9.90 -1.80 -0.54
C ALA A 16 -8.37 -1.67 -0.70
N LEU A 17 -7.63 -1.45 0.38
CA LEU A 17 -6.16 -1.36 0.29
C LEU A 17 -5.52 -2.72 -0.01
N ASN A 18 -6.05 -3.83 0.54
CA ASN A 18 -5.58 -5.17 0.19
C ASN A 18 -5.78 -5.47 -1.30
N MET A 19 -6.95 -5.15 -1.84
CA MET A 19 -7.21 -5.28 -3.28
C MET A 19 -6.23 -4.43 -4.11
N TRP A 20 -5.90 -3.23 -3.62
CA TRP A 20 -4.93 -2.37 -4.30
C TRP A 20 -3.51 -2.94 -4.25
N THR A 21 -3.09 -3.52 -3.13
CA THR A 21 -1.80 -4.22 -3.02
C THR A 21 -1.70 -5.37 -4.02
N LEU A 22 -2.75 -6.20 -4.15
CA LEU A 22 -2.80 -7.27 -5.14
C LEU A 22 -2.82 -6.74 -6.58
N THR A 23 -3.43 -5.58 -6.81
CA THR A 23 -3.39 -4.91 -8.12
C THR A 23 -1.96 -4.51 -8.49
N MET A 24 -1.19 -3.99 -7.53
CA MET A 24 0.23 -3.65 -7.74
C MET A 24 1.12 -4.88 -7.91
N GLU A 25 0.79 -5.98 -7.22
CA GLU A 25 1.45 -7.27 -7.43
C GLU A 25 1.20 -7.81 -8.84
N ALA A 26 -0.04 -7.77 -9.33
CA ALA A 26 -0.37 -8.16 -10.69
C ALA A 26 0.40 -7.31 -11.72
N LEU A 27 0.51 -5.99 -11.47
CA LEU A 27 1.30 -5.10 -12.32
C LEU A 27 2.80 -5.44 -12.30
N LEU A 28 3.34 -5.79 -11.14
CA LEU A 28 4.70 -6.30 -10.99
C LEU A 28 4.92 -7.51 -11.89
N TYR A 29 4.08 -8.55 -11.78
CA TYR A 29 4.25 -9.76 -12.58
C TYR A 29 4.11 -9.47 -14.08
N LYS A 30 3.11 -8.68 -14.46
CA LYS A 30 2.85 -8.28 -15.84
C LYS A 30 4.06 -7.62 -16.49
N ARG A 31 4.78 -6.74 -15.78
CA ARG A 31 5.96 -6.05 -16.33
C ARG A 31 7.23 -6.89 -16.22
N ARG A 32 7.42 -7.59 -15.11
CA ARG A 32 8.69 -8.26 -14.78
C ARG A 32 8.86 -9.58 -15.50
N ILE A 33 7.85 -10.45 -15.52
CA ILE A 33 7.99 -11.81 -16.07
C ILE A 33 8.46 -11.79 -17.53
N PRO A 34 7.83 -11.00 -18.45
CA PRO A 34 8.29 -10.94 -19.84
C PRO A 34 9.69 -10.31 -19.97
N ALA A 35 10.02 -9.34 -19.11
CA ALA A 35 11.29 -8.64 -19.14
C ALA A 35 12.46 -9.55 -18.71
N LEU A 36 12.27 -10.42 -17.72
CA LEU A 36 13.31 -11.37 -17.30
C LEU A 36 13.76 -12.27 -18.46
N ALA A 37 12.81 -12.76 -19.26
CA ALA A 37 13.11 -13.52 -20.47
C ALA A 37 13.77 -12.63 -21.55
N LYS A 38 13.18 -11.48 -21.86
CA LYS A 38 13.69 -10.55 -22.90
C LYS A 38 15.14 -10.12 -22.67
N TYR A 39 15.52 -9.89 -21.41
CA TYR A 39 16.85 -9.41 -21.04
C TYR A 39 17.79 -10.53 -20.57
N ASN A 40 17.42 -11.80 -20.75
CA ASN A 40 18.23 -12.96 -20.37
C ASN A 40 18.77 -12.85 -18.92
N VAL A 41 17.87 -12.58 -17.98
CA VAL A 41 18.18 -12.55 -16.54
C VAL A 41 18.14 -13.98 -16.02
N THR A 42 19.24 -14.45 -15.44
CA THR A 42 19.31 -15.79 -14.83
C THR A 42 18.78 -15.76 -13.39
N PHE A 43 18.36 -16.92 -12.88
CA PHE A 43 17.87 -17.09 -11.50
C PHE A 43 18.95 -17.61 -10.54
N ASP A 44 20.21 -17.43 -10.90
CA ASP A 44 21.35 -17.72 -10.03
C ASP A 44 21.33 -16.75 -8.82
N PRO A 45 21.22 -17.26 -7.58
CA PRO A 45 21.15 -16.44 -6.37
C PRO A 45 22.31 -15.45 -6.21
N GLU A 46 23.50 -15.77 -6.70
CA GLU A 46 24.69 -14.92 -6.55
C GLU A 46 24.64 -13.71 -7.50
N THR A 47 24.03 -13.86 -8.68
CA THR A 47 24.10 -12.86 -9.75
C THR A 47 22.77 -12.17 -10.07
N VAL A 48 21.62 -12.77 -9.73
CA VAL A 48 20.29 -12.31 -10.14
C VAL A 48 19.97 -10.87 -9.70
N LYS A 49 20.40 -10.45 -8.50
CA LYS A 49 20.16 -9.08 -8.00
C LYS A 49 20.90 -8.05 -8.86
N LYS A 50 22.17 -8.30 -9.15
CA LYS A 50 23.00 -7.45 -10.00
C LYS A 50 22.46 -7.39 -11.43
N GLN A 51 22.15 -8.55 -12.01
CA GLN A 51 21.59 -8.62 -13.36
C GLN A 51 20.27 -7.87 -13.50
N LYS A 52 19.37 -7.95 -12.51
CA LYS A 52 18.13 -7.18 -12.49
C LYS A 52 18.38 -5.67 -12.50
N ALA A 53 19.40 -5.20 -11.77
CA ALA A 53 19.72 -3.78 -11.70
C ALA A 53 20.37 -3.25 -12.99
N GLU A 54 21.22 -4.06 -13.63
CA GLU A 54 21.97 -3.65 -14.82
C GLU A 54 21.18 -3.84 -16.12
N LYS A 55 20.37 -4.90 -16.22
CA LYS A 55 19.73 -5.28 -17.49
C LYS A 55 18.28 -4.82 -17.63
N LEU A 56 17.54 -4.64 -16.53
CA LEU A 56 16.11 -4.30 -16.61
C LEU A 56 15.90 -2.78 -16.64
N PRO A 57 15.04 -2.27 -17.53
CA PRO A 57 14.62 -0.87 -17.50
C PRO A 57 13.98 -0.51 -16.15
N ALA A 58 14.23 0.71 -15.68
CA ALA A 58 13.74 1.18 -14.38
C ALA A 58 12.21 1.00 -14.21
N PHE A 59 11.42 1.30 -15.25
CA PHE A 59 9.95 1.13 -15.24
C PHE A 59 9.45 -0.30 -14.96
N VAL A 60 10.28 -1.32 -15.22
CA VAL A 60 9.99 -2.72 -14.90
C VAL A 60 10.17 -2.97 -13.39
N GLN A 61 11.07 -2.25 -12.74
CA GLN A 61 11.37 -2.40 -11.32
C GLN A 61 10.38 -1.64 -10.44
N TRP A 62 9.88 -0.48 -10.88
CA TRP A 62 9.05 0.40 -10.05
C TRP A 62 7.83 -0.25 -9.40
N PRO A 63 7.06 -1.16 -10.05
CA PRO A 63 5.98 -1.85 -9.35
C PRO A 63 6.45 -2.76 -8.21
N THR A 64 7.68 -3.28 -8.26
CA THR A 64 8.23 -4.05 -7.14
C THR A 64 8.58 -3.17 -5.97
N ASP A 65 9.25 -2.05 -6.23
CA ASP A 65 9.59 -1.10 -5.18
C ASP A 65 8.30 -0.54 -4.54
N ASN A 66 7.26 -0.31 -5.35
CA ASN A 66 5.94 0.06 -4.87
C ASN A 66 5.24 -1.04 -4.07
N TYR A 67 5.23 -2.28 -4.55
CA TYR A 67 4.62 -3.42 -3.86
C TYR A 67 5.26 -3.63 -2.49
N ASN A 68 6.59 -3.59 -2.41
CA ASN A 68 7.32 -3.67 -1.15
C ASN A 68 6.93 -2.51 -0.20
N ASN A 69 6.86 -1.28 -0.71
CA ASN A 69 6.42 -0.14 0.09
C ASN A 69 4.96 -0.26 0.58
N LEU A 70 4.09 -0.94 -0.18
CA LEU A 70 2.72 -1.27 0.25
C LEU A 70 2.66 -2.39 1.30
N LEU A 71 3.73 -3.15 1.51
CA LEU A 71 3.84 -4.16 2.58
C LEU A 71 4.57 -3.65 3.83
N GLU A 72 5.31 -2.54 3.74
CA GLU A 72 6.01 -1.95 4.88
C GLU A 72 5.05 -1.17 5.80
N GLN A 73 4.63 0.03 5.39
CA GLN A 73 3.80 0.89 6.25
C GLN A 73 2.33 0.43 6.36
N PRO A 74 1.65 0.01 5.26
CA PRO A 74 0.26 -0.42 5.36
C PRO A 74 -0.01 -1.62 6.26
N THR A 75 1.01 -2.42 6.58
CA THR A 75 0.87 -3.51 7.56
C THR A 75 0.40 -2.99 8.92
N GLN A 76 0.88 -1.80 9.33
CA GLN A 76 0.39 -1.14 10.54
C GLN A 76 -1.06 -0.66 10.39
N PHE A 77 -1.42 -0.14 9.22
CA PHE A 77 -2.79 0.29 8.93
C PHE A 77 -3.79 -0.86 9.07
N TYR A 78 -3.47 -2.05 8.54
CA TYR A 78 -4.33 -3.22 8.67
C TYR A 78 -4.55 -3.61 10.14
N ALA A 79 -3.48 -3.66 10.94
CA ALA A 79 -3.57 -3.97 12.36
C ALA A 79 -4.45 -2.97 13.12
N VAL A 80 -4.25 -1.67 12.88
CA VAL A 80 -5.01 -0.60 13.55
C VAL A 80 -6.48 -0.62 13.15
N LEU A 81 -6.80 -0.83 11.87
CA LEU A 81 -8.20 -0.91 11.41
C LEU A 81 -8.92 -2.14 11.99
N LEU A 82 -8.24 -3.28 12.09
CA LEU A 82 -8.80 -4.45 12.75
C LEU A 82 -9.07 -4.16 14.23
N GLY A 83 -8.09 -3.58 14.95
CA GLY A 83 -8.25 -3.18 16.35
C GLY A 83 -9.43 -2.23 16.57
N LEU A 84 -9.51 -1.15 15.79
CA LEU A 84 -10.62 -0.20 15.83
C LEU A 84 -11.97 -0.86 15.50
N THR A 85 -11.99 -1.83 14.59
CA THR A 85 -13.19 -2.61 14.26
C THR A 85 -13.62 -3.51 15.42
N LEU A 86 -12.68 -4.11 16.14
CA LEU A 86 -12.97 -4.93 17.35
C LEU A 86 -13.50 -4.07 18.50
N LEU A 87 -13.00 -2.84 18.62
CA LEU A 87 -13.52 -1.81 19.55
C LEU A 87 -14.88 -1.22 19.10
N ASN A 88 -15.49 -1.73 18.02
CA ASN A 88 -16.74 -1.25 17.44
C ASN A 88 -16.74 0.26 17.12
N ILE A 89 -15.61 0.81 16.72
CA ILE A 89 -15.52 2.22 16.31
C ILE A 89 -16.18 2.40 14.94
N LYS A 90 -17.20 3.27 14.91
CA LYS A 90 -17.99 3.60 13.70
C LYS A 90 -18.01 5.09 13.39
N SER A 91 -17.17 5.88 14.06
CA SER A 91 -17.20 7.34 13.93
C SER A 91 -16.93 7.76 12.47
N LYS A 92 -17.71 8.73 11.97
CA LYS A 92 -17.54 9.24 10.60
C LYS A 92 -16.12 9.78 10.37
N ARG A 93 -15.53 10.43 11.38
CA ARG A 93 -14.16 10.96 11.31
C ARG A 93 -13.12 9.85 11.10
N THR A 94 -13.19 8.78 11.89
CA THR A 94 -12.26 7.64 11.79
C THR A 94 -12.39 6.95 10.43
N VAL A 95 -13.62 6.75 9.95
CA VAL A 95 -13.89 6.15 8.65
C VAL A 95 -13.36 7.02 7.50
N SER A 96 -13.58 8.34 7.56
CA SER A 96 -13.04 9.27 6.56
C SER A 96 -11.52 9.27 6.56
N LEU A 97 -10.88 9.21 7.72
CA LEU A 97 -9.42 9.15 7.83
C LEU A 97 -8.84 7.86 7.24
N ALA A 98 -9.52 6.73 7.46
CA ALA A 98 -9.17 5.45 6.85
C ALA A 98 -9.27 5.50 5.33
N TRP A 99 -10.34 6.04 4.76
CA TRP A 99 -10.45 6.23 3.31
C TRP A 99 -9.43 7.22 2.74
N ALA A 100 -9.14 8.30 3.47
CA ALA A 100 -8.10 9.25 3.08
C ALA A 100 -6.73 8.55 2.98
N TYR A 101 -6.40 7.69 3.95
CA TYR A 101 -5.20 6.85 3.88
C TYR A 101 -5.19 6.01 2.61
N VAL A 102 -6.25 5.25 2.33
CA VAL A 102 -6.35 4.40 1.12
C VAL A 102 -6.14 5.23 -0.14
N GLY A 103 -6.85 6.35 -0.29
CA GLY A 103 -6.74 7.22 -1.47
C GLY A 103 -5.33 7.76 -1.66
N LEU A 104 -4.68 8.25 -0.60
CA LEU A 104 -3.31 8.74 -0.65
C LEU A 104 -2.33 7.63 -1.08
N ARG A 105 -2.51 6.39 -0.59
CA ARG A 105 -1.68 5.24 -0.99
C ARG A 105 -1.89 4.85 -2.46
N VAL A 106 -3.12 4.95 -2.96
CA VAL A 106 -3.45 4.74 -4.38
C VAL A 106 -2.72 5.77 -5.25
N PHE A 107 -2.87 7.06 -4.95
CA PHE A 107 -2.19 8.13 -5.71
C PHE A 107 -0.66 8.01 -5.62
N HIS A 108 -0.11 7.73 -4.44
CA HIS A 108 1.32 7.49 -4.27
C HIS A 108 1.80 6.37 -5.20
N SER A 109 1.05 5.27 -5.26
CA SER A 109 1.39 4.11 -6.08
C SER A 109 1.30 4.42 -7.57
N LEU A 110 0.25 5.13 -8.01
CA LEU A 110 0.11 5.57 -9.39
C LEU A 110 1.31 6.40 -9.84
N ILE A 111 1.75 7.38 -9.04
CA ILE A 111 2.95 8.17 -9.37
C ILE A 111 4.19 7.29 -9.39
N HIS A 112 4.37 6.41 -8.40
CA HIS A 112 5.51 5.50 -8.29
C HIS A 112 5.67 4.62 -9.53
N VAL A 113 4.60 3.99 -9.99
CA VAL A 113 4.66 3.02 -11.10
C VAL A 113 4.52 3.64 -12.49
N SER A 114 4.31 4.96 -12.60
CA SER A 114 4.15 5.68 -13.88
C SER A 114 5.33 6.58 -14.22
N ILE A 115 5.64 7.56 -13.37
CA ILE A 115 6.69 8.58 -13.61
C ILE A 115 7.79 8.56 -12.55
N ASN A 116 7.54 7.91 -11.42
CA ASN A 116 8.45 7.73 -10.29
C ASN A 116 9.13 9.01 -9.74
N TYR A 117 8.49 10.18 -9.88
CA TYR A 117 9.07 11.43 -9.40
C TYR A 117 9.08 11.48 -7.86
N PRO A 118 10.25 11.63 -7.18
CA PRO A 118 10.34 11.43 -5.73
C PRO A 118 9.58 12.45 -4.89
N THR A 119 9.64 13.74 -5.25
CA THR A 119 9.03 14.83 -4.47
C THR A 119 7.53 14.64 -4.20
N PRO A 120 6.65 14.43 -5.22
CA PRO A 120 5.22 14.22 -4.97
C PRO A 120 4.94 12.89 -4.27
N ARG A 121 5.74 11.85 -4.52
CA ARG A 121 5.58 10.57 -3.82
C ARG A 121 5.88 10.71 -2.34
N PHE A 122 6.97 11.38 -1.99
CA PHE A 122 7.31 11.64 -0.60
C PHE A 122 6.24 12.46 0.10
N ALA A 123 5.71 13.50 -0.54
CA ALA A 123 4.60 14.28 0.00
C ALA A 123 3.36 13.41 0.29
N LEU A 124 2.92 12.61 -0.70
CA LEU A 124 1.77 11.70 -0.52
C LEU A 124 2.03 10.65 0.56
N PHE A 125 3.23 10.09 0.62
CA PHE A 125 3.65 9.16 1.66
C PHE A 125 3.56 9.81 3.04
N ALA A 126 4.18 10.98 3.23
CA ALA A 126 4.18 11.71 4.49
C ALA A 126 2.77 12.10 4.94
N THR A 127 1.93 12.61 4.03
CA THR A 127 0.52 12.90 4.34
C THR A 127 -0.25 11.63 4.72
N SER A 128 -0.01 10.50 4.05
CA SER A 128 -0.62 9.23 4.44
C SER A 128 -0.17 8.77 5.83
N SER A 129 1.10 8.99 6.20
CA SER A 129 1.62 8.70 7.54
C SER A 129 0.87 9.48 8.63
N PHE A 130 0.51 10.74 8.40
CA PHE A 130 -0.29 11.51 9.35
C PHE A 130 -1.73 11.00 9.47
N ALA A 131 -2.33 10.53 8.38
CA ALA A 131 -3.63 9.88 8.44
C ALA A 131 -3.57 8.59 9.28
N LEU A 132 -2.54 7.77 9.08
CA LEU A 132 -2.30 6.59 9.90
C LEU A 132 -2.04 6.93 11.37
N LEU A 133 -1.24 7.97 11.65
CA LEU A 133 -1.00 8.46 13.01
C LEU A 133 -2.31 8.83 13.71
N GLY A 134 -3.23 9.51 13.02
CA GLY A 134 -4.54 9.84 13.59
C GLY A 134 -5.41 8.62 13.88
N LEU A 135 -5.33 7.56 13.06
CA LEU A 135 -6.02 6.29 13.34
C LEU A 135 -5.41 5.56 14.55
N VAL A 136 -4.08 5.57 14.67
CA VAL A 136 -3.38 5.01 15.85
C VAL A 136 -3.75 5.80 17.10
N ALA A 137 -3.79 7.12 17.03
CA ALA A 137 -4.17 7.99 18.14
C ALA A 137 -5.63 7.72 18.59
N GLU A 138 -6.55 7.53 17.64
CA GLU A 138 -7.93 7.12 17.96
C GLU A 138 -7.94 5.76 18.66
N ALA A 139 -7.20 4.77 18.16
CA ALA A 139 -7.13 3.45 18.78
C ALA A 139 -6.58 3.52 20.21
N ALA A 140 -5.49 4.25 20.41
CA ALA A 140 -4.89 4.46 21.72
C ALA A 140 -5.86 5.18 22.68
N SER A 141 -6.55 6.21 22.19
CA SER A 141 -7.55 6.96 22.97
C SER A 141 -8.73 6.12 23.41
N LYS A 142 -9.08 5.05 22.69
CA LYS A 142 -10.22 4.18 23.02
C LYS A 142 -9.84 2.98 23.87
N LEU A 143 -8.57 2.63 23.90
CA LEU A 143 -8.06 1.47 24.61
C LEU A 143 -7.47 1.82 25.98
N PHE A 144 -6.79 2.96 26.08
CA PHE A 144 -6.02 3.34 27.27
C PHE A 144 -6.62 4.48 28.09
N PHE A 145 -7.66 5.13 27.58
CA PHE A 145 -8.35 6.25 28.22
C PHE A 145 -9.86 6.08 28.05
#